data_AF-A0AAV2I2Z1-F1
#
_entry.id   AF-A0AAV2I2Z1-F1
#
_cell.length_a   1.000
_cell.length_b   1.000
_cell.length_c   1.000
_cell.angle_alpha   90.00
_cell.angle_beta   90.00
_cell.angle_gamma   90.00
#
_symmetry.space_group_name_H-M   'P 1'
#
loop_
_entity.id
_entity.type
_entity.pdbx_description
1 polymer ?
#
loop_
_entity_poly.entity_id
_entity_poly.type
_entity_poly.pdbx_seq_one_letter_code
_entity_poly.pdbx_strand_id
1 'polypeptide(L)'
;MFQSMIFVAIPALVGLTAAFYVLYKIAKEEQGPIPQRAPQREPRTVNPPGVRRRDNVRQRNRVPGPISGPCAICFEDKSHVELYPCMHKNICENCTIKIIQQRNRPCPFCRVSIQGYT
;
A
#
# COMPACT_ATOMS: atom_id res chain seq x y z
N MET A 1 53.49 -3.62 17.57
CA MET A 1 52.17 -3.63 18.26
C MET A 1 50.99 -3.30 17.33
N PHE A 2 51.16 -2.50 16.27
CA PHE A 2 50.09 -2.21 15.30
C PHE A 2 49.69 -3.40 14.41
N GLN A 3 50.64 -4.27 14.05
CA GLN A 3 50.38 -5.38 13.12
C GLN A 3 49.45 -6.46 13.71
N SER A 4 49.55 -6.72 15.02
CA SER A 4 48.68 -7.66 15.74
C SER A 4 47.24 -7.14 15.92
N MET A 5 47.05 -5.81 16.01
CA MET A 5 45.73 -5.19 16.11
C MET A 5 44.92 -5.37 14.80
N ILE A 6 45.60 -5.34 13.65
CA ILE A 6 44.96 -5.48 12.33
C ILE A 6 44.37 -6.89 12.16
N PHE A 7 45.08 -7.94 12.58
CA PHE A 7 44.63 -9.33 12.47
C PHE A 7 43.42 -9.66 13.35
N VAL A 8 43.16 -8.88 14.41
CA VAL A 8 42.02 -9.10 15.31
C VAL A 8 40.86 -8.16 14.97
N ALA A 9 41.15 -6.90 14.61
CA ALA A 9 40.13 -5.90 14.34
C ALA A 9 39.36 -6.17 13.04
N ILE A 10 40.01 -6.64 11.98
CA ILE A 10 39.35 -6.87 10.69
C ILE A 10 38.32 -8.02 10.77
N PRO A 11 38.66 -9.22 11.29
CA PRO A 11 37.68 -10.30 11.41
C PRO A 11 36.52 -9.94 12.36
N ALA A 12 36.79 -9.19 13.43
CA ALA A 12 35.76 -8.75 14.36
C ALA A 12 34.75 -7.79 13.70
N LEU A 13 35.22 -6.83 12.88
CA LEU A 13 34.35 -5.93 12.14
C LEU A 13 33.50 -6.66 11.10
N VAL A 14 34.10 -7.59 10.35
CA VAL A 14 33.35 -8.40 9.37
C VAL A 14 32.32 -9.28 10.06
N GLY A 15 32.66 -9.90 11.20
CA GLY A 15 31.72 -10.68 12.00
C GLY A 15 30.55 -9.85 12.53
N LEU A 16 30.83 -8.66 13.08
CA LEU A 16 29.80 -7.75 13.60
C LEU A 16 28.85 -7.25 12.50
N THR A 17 29.40 -6.86 11.36
CA THR A 17 28.59 -6.38 10.22
C THR A 17 27.69 -7.49 9.65
N ALA A 18 28.21 -8.71 9.51
CA ALA A 18 27.42 -9.86 9.08
C ALA A 18 26.30 -10.21 10.09
N ALA A 19 26.61 -10.22 11.38
CA ALA A 19 25.62 -10.47 12.43
C ALA A 19 24.51 -9.41 12.42
N PHE A 20 24.88 -8.13 12.31
CA PHE A 20 23.92 -7.02 12.24
C PHE A 20 23.02 -7.12 10.99
N TYR A 21 23.60 -7.49 9.84
CA TYR A 21 22.83 -7.71 8.60
C TYR A 21 21.81 -8.85 8.73
N VAL A 22 22.20 -9.97 9.35
CA VAL A 22 21.30 -11.10 9.59
C VAL A 22 20.16 -10.71 10.53
N LEU A 23 20.47 -10.03 11.65
CA LEU A 23 19.46 -9.52 12.58
C LEU A 23 18.50 -8.54 11.90
N TYR A 24 19.02 -7.62 11.08
CA TYR A 24 18.20 -6.67 10.33
C TYR A 24 17.29 -7.36 9.31
N LYS A 25 17.78 -8.43 8.67
CA LYS A 25 16.98 -9.23 7.73
C LYS A 25 15.85 -9.97 8.45
N ILE A 26 16.11 -10.61 9.59
CA ILE A 26 15.10 -11.31 10.39
C ILE A 26 14.02 -10.33 10.88
N ALA A 27 14.41 -9.13 11.34
CA ALA A 27 13.47 -8.11 11.77
C ALA A 27 12.52 -7.63 10.65
N LYS A 28 12.94 -7.71 9.38
CA LYS A 28 12.07 -7.41 8.23
C LYS A 28 11.09 -8.54 7.90
N GLU A 29 11.44 -9.79 8.16
CA GLU A 29 10.59 -10.96 7.86
C GLU A 29 9.38 -11.08 8.81
N GLU A 30 9.43 -10.51 10.02
CA GLU A 30 8.30 -10.45 10.97
C GLU A 30 7.14 -9.57 10.48
N GLN A 31 7.31 -8.74 9.45
CA GLN A 31 6.19 -8.10 8.72
C GLN A 31 5.57 -9.04 7.66
N GLY A 32 5.63 -10.35 7.91
CA GLY A 32 4.91 -11.36 7.15
C GLY A 32 3.39 -11.12 7.19
N PRO A 33 2.68 -11.44 6.10
CA PRO A 33 1.26 -11.18 5.98
C PRO A 33 0.48 -11.98 7.03
N ILE A 34 -0.38 -11.29 7.78
CA ILE A 34 -1.49 -11.92 8.52
C ILE A 34 -2.18 -12.88 7.54
N PRO A 35 -2.35 -14.18 7.86
CA PRO A 35 -3.10 -15.09 7.01
C PRO A 35 -4.51 -14.54 6.86
N GLN A 36 -4.83 -14.11 5.64
CA GLN A 36 -6.18 -13.70 5.28
C GLN A 36 -7.10 -14.91 5.50
N ARG A 37 -7.98 -14.81 6.49
CA ARG A 37 -9.12 -15.73 6.64
C ARG A 37 -9.82 -15.79 5.29
N ALA A 38 -10.00 -17.02 4.80
CA ALA A 38 -10.71 -17.30 3.56
C ALA A 38 -12.03 -16.51 3.49
N PRO A 39 -12.41 -15.98 2.32
CA PRO A 39 -13.73 -15.39 2.16
C PRO A 39 -14.76 -16.48 2.39
N GLN A 40 -15.57 -16.32 3.44
CA GLN A 40 -16.79 -17.10 3.60
C GLN A 40 -17.61 -16.88 2.33
N ARG A 41 -17.82 -17.95 1.54
CA ARG A 41 -18.82 -17.99 0.49
C ARG A 41 -20.18 -17.77 1.16
N GLU A 42 -20.67 -16.53 1.13
CA GLU A 42 -22.08 -16.28 1.42
C GLU A 42 -22.93 -17.01 0.38
N PRO A 43 -24.05 -17.65 0.78
CA PRO A 43 -24.95 -18.31 -0.15
C PRO A 43 -25.46 -17.32 -1.18
N ARG A 44 -25.31 -17.63 -2.48
CA ARG A 44 -25.97 -16.91 -3.57
C ARG A 44 -27.48 -17.01 -3.38
N THR A 45 -28.09 -15.96 -2.84
CA THR A 45 -29.52 -15.75 -2.99
C THR A 45 -29.78 -15.37 -4.45
N VAL A 46 -30.41 -16.28 -5.18
CA VAL A 46 -30.93 -16.03 -6.52
C VAL A 46 -32.08 -15.04 -6.35
N ASN A 47 -31.88 -13.77 -6.72
CA ASN A 47 -32.97 -12.80 -6.73
C ASN A 47 -33.93 -13.11 -7.90
N PRO A 48 -35.26 -13.10 -7.68
CA PRO A 48 -36.24 -13.27 -8.75
C PRO A 48 -36.29 -12.03 -9.66
N PRO A 49 -36.58 -12.20 -10.97
CA PRO A 49 -36.70 -11.08 -11.89
C PRO A 49 -38.07 -10.42 -11.72
N GLY A 50 -38.07 -9.11 -11.49
CA GLY A 50 -39.25 -8.27 -11.70
C GLY A 50 -39.93 -7.79 -10.43
N VAL A 51 -39.32 -6.83 -9.74
CA VAL A 51 -40.09 -5.81 -9.02
C VAL A 51 -39.47 -4.46 -9.34
N ARG A 52 -40.18 -3.64 -10.14
CA ARG A 52 -39.91 -2.21 -10.28
C ARG A 52 -40.27 -1.52 -8.96
N ARG A 53 -39.43 -1.68 -7.94
CA ARG A 53 -39.57 -0.94 -6.69
C ARG A 53 -38.75 0.33 -6.81
N ARG A 54 -39.48 1.45 -6.81
CA ARG A 54 -38.97 2.80 -6.62
C ARG A 54 -38.43 2.88 -5.20
N ASP A 55 -37.30 2.25 -4.95
CA ASP A 55 -36.64 2.28 -3.67
C ASP A 55 -36.02 3.67 -3.54
N ASN A 56 -36.68 4.50 -2.73
CA ASN A 56 -36.05 5.64 -2.09
C ASN A 56 -34.73 5.15 -1.52
N VAL A 57 -33.66 5.41 -2.27
CA VAL A 57 -32.28 5.16 -1.89
C VAL A 57 -32.12 5.93 -0.60
N ARG A 58 -32.24 5.21 0.51
CA ARG A 58 -31.66 5.62 1.78
C ARG A 58 -30.20 5.83 1.44
N GLN A 59 -29.86 7.08 1.12
CA GLN A 59 -28.50 7.60 1.19
C GLN A 59 -28.09 7.33 2.63
N ARG A 60 -27.58 6.11 2.86
CA ARG A 60 -26.74 5.84 4.01
C ARG A 60 -25.63 6.86 3.83
N ASN A 61 -25.64 7.88 4.69
CA ASN A 61 -24.49 8.70 4.98
C ASN A 61 -23.36 7.74 5.37
N ARG A 62 -22.71 7.14 4.38
CA ARG A 62 -21.48 6.39 4.56
C ARG A 62 -20.48 7.49 4.85
N VAL A 63 -20.28 7.75 6.13
CA VAL A 63 -19.11 8.46 6.61
C VAL A 63 -17.94 7.78 5.90
N PRO A 64 -17.15 8.50 5.08
CA PRO A 64 -15.96 7.93 4.47
C PRO A 64 -15.11 7.41 5.62
N GLY A 65 -15.01 6.08 5.74
CA GLY A 65 -14.14 5.47 6.72
C GLY A 65 -12.70 5.96 6.50
N PRO A 66 -11.84 5.90 7.52
CA PRO A 66 -10.43 6.17 7.32
C PRO A 66 -9.93 5.31 6.15
N ILE A 67 -9.16 5.92 5.24
CA ILE A 67 -8.58 5.20 4.10
C ILE A 67 -7.56 4.23 4.67
N SER A 68 -8.03 3.02 4.93
CA SER A 68 -7.26 1.92 5.49
C SER A 68 -7.20 0.81 4.44
N GLY A 69 -6.12 0.77 3.67
CA GLY A 69 -5.95 -0.26 2.65
C GLY A 69 -4.60 -0.14 1.93
N PRO A 70 -4.22 -1.14 1.13
CA PRO A 70 -3.11 -0.97 0.20
C PRO A 70 -3.52 -0.04 -0.95
N CYS A 71 -2.54 0.53 -1.64
CA CYS A 71 -2.69 1.34 -2.85
C CYS A 71 -3.61 0.64 -3.86
N ALA A 72 -4.58 1.37 -4.41
CA ALA A 72 -5.55 0.83 -5.35
C ALA A 72 -4.97 0.41 -6.72
N ILE A 73 -3.68 0.66 -6.96
CA ILE A 73 -2.99 0.37 -8.23
C ILE A 73 -2.06 -0.83 -8.10
N CYS A 74 -1.12 -0.78 -7.16
CA CYS A 74 -0.17 -1.89 -6.97
C CYS A 74 -0.64 -2.92 -5.94
N PHE A 75 -1.59 -2.58 -5.07
CA PHE A 75 -2.09 -3.44 -3.98
C PHE A 75 -1.01 -3.89 -2.96
N GLU A 76 0.16 -3.24 -2.97
CA GLU A 76 1.30 -3.57 -2.11
C GLU A 76 1.51 -2.48 -1.04
N ASP A 77 1.84 -1.27 -1.48
CA ASP A 77 2.21 -0.15 -0.62
C ASP A 77 1.01 0.40 0.15
N LYS A 78 1.18 0.70 1.44
CA LYS A 78 0.16 1.38 2.29
C LYS A 78 0.42 2.88 2.44
N SER A 79 1.45 3.41 1.79
CA SER A 79 1.64 4.86 1.71
C SER A 79 0.54 5.43 0.84
N HIS A 80 -0.11 6.48 1.34
CA HIS A 80 -1.19 7.16 0.67
C HIS A 80 -0.80 8.61 0.45
N VAL A 81 -0.78 9.03 -0.81
CA VAL A 81 -0.57 10.43 -1.19
C VAL A 81 -1.86 11.04 -1.69
N GLU A 82 -2.01 12.34 -1.51
CA GLU A 82 -3.15 13.12 -1.95
C GLU A 82 -2.89 13.77 -3.31
N LEU A 83 -3.77 13.53 -4.29
CA LEU A 83 -3.65 14.10 -5.63
C LEU A 83 -4.38 15.44 -5.78
N TYR A 84 -3.68 16.49 -6.21
CA TYR A 84 -4.29 17.80 -6.46
C TYR A 84 -4.68 17.98 -7.94
N PRO A 85 -5.84 18.60 -8.23
CA PRO A 85 -6.78 19.26 -7.31
C PRO A 85 -7.91 18.37 -6.76
N CYS A 86 -7.97 17.09 -7.14
CA CYS A 86 -9.13 16.23 -6.89
C CYS A 86 -9.22 15.58 -5.49
N MET A 87 -8.18 15.71 -4.68
CA MET A 87 -8.07 15.21 -3.29
C MET A 87 -8.29 13.69 -3.11
N HIS A 88 -8.05 12.87 -4.15
CA HIS A 88 -8.10 11.41 -3.99
C HIS A 88 -6.82 10.89 -3.31
N LYS A 89 -6.98 10.05 -2.28
CA LYS A 89 -5.89 9.65 -1.37
C LYS A 89 -5.66 8.13 -1.25
N ASN A 90 -5.95 7.34 -2.29
CA ASN A 90 -5.85 5.88 -2.22
C ASN A 90 -4.81 5.30 -3.19
N ILE A 91 -3.69 6.01 -3.32
CA ILE A 91 -2.59 5.68 -4.23
C ILE A 91 -1.25 5.90 -3.51
N CYS A 92 -0.27 5.05 -3.76
CA CYS A 92 1.08 5.24 -3.23
C CYS A 92 1.91 6.21 -4.07
N GLU A 93 2.97 6.71 -3.47
CA GLU A 93 3.90 7.64 -4.11
C GLU A 93 4.53 7.02 -5.38
N ASN A 94 4.98 5.77 -5.31
CA ASN A 94 5.56 5.06 -6.44
C ASN A 94 4.63 5.00 -7.66
N CYS A 95 3.35 4.69 -7.43
CA CYS A 95 2.36 4.66 -8.50
C CYS A 95 2.02 6.07 -9.01
N THR A 96 2.02 7.06 -8.12
CA THR A 96 1.77 8.46 -8.47
C THR A 96 2.85 9.01 -9.38
N ILE A 97 4.13 8.76 -9.08
CA ILE A 97 5.28 9.15 -9.92
C ILE A 97 5.14 8.56 -11.34
N LYS A 98 4.79 7.27 -11.45
CA LYS A 98 4.59 6.60 -12.75
C LYS A 98 3.48 7.26 -13.57
N ILE A 99 2.40 7.73 -12.93
CA ILE A 99 1.30 8.43 -13.61
C ILE A 99 1.72 9.84 -14.05
N ILE A 100 2.44 10.57 -13.19
CA ILE A 100 2.91 11.93 -13.49
C ILE A 100 3.92 11.93 -14.65
N GLN A 101 4.68 10.85 -14.83
CA GLN A 101 5.57 10.68 -15.98
C GLN A 101 4.82 10.49 -17.31
N GLN A 102 3.54 10.13 -17.30
CA GLN A 102 2.73 10.00 -18.51
C GLN A 102 2.36 11.39 -19.07
N ARG A 103 2.10 11.48 -20.39
CA ARG A 103 1.76 12.75 -21.04
C ARG A 103 0.48 13.41 -20.50
N ASN A 104 -0.53 12.61 -20.14
CA ASN A 104 -1.87 13.12 -19.82
C ASN A 104 -2.16 13.23 -18.32
N ARG A 105 -1.31 12.62 -17.48
CA ARG A 105 -1.35 12.66 -15.99
C ARG A 105 -2.77 12.61 -15.39
N PRO A 106 -3.67 11.70 -15.81
CA PRO A 106 -5.04 11.70 -15.29
C PRO A 106 -5.08 11.04 -13.91
N CYS A 107 -5.89 11.59 -13.00
CA CYS A 107 -6.24 10.93 -11.76
C CYS A 107 -6.95 9.59 -12.07
N PRO A 108 -6.53 8.46 -11.49
CA PRO A 108 -7.15 7.15 -11.76
C PRO A 108 -8.58 7.02 -11.23
N PHE A 109 -8.98 7.89 -10.28
CA PHE A 109 -10.30 7.84 -9.66
C PHE A 109 -11.34 8.72 -10.35
N CYS A 110 -10.95 9.94 -10.76
CA CYS A 110 -11.87 10.93 -11.33
C CYS A 110 -11.45 11.49 -12.68
N ARG A 111 -10.29 11.08 -13.21
CA ARG A 111 -9.73 11.49 -14.51
C ARG A 111 -9.38 12.98 -14.67
N VAL A 112 -9.51 13.77 -13.61
CA VAL A 112 -9.01 15.15 -13.56
C VAL A 112 -7.47 15.15 -13.69
N SER A 113 -6.91 16.11 -14.42
CA SER A 113 -5.46 16.22 -14.61
C SER A 113 -4.75 16.57 -13.30
N ILE A 114 -3.70 15.82 -12.98
CA ILE A 114 -2.92 15.98 -11.75
C ILE A 114 -1.94 17.15 -11.90
N GLN A 115 -1.98 18.08 -10.95
CA GLN A 115 -1.05 19.21 -10.86
C GLN A 115 0.09 18.95 -9.87
N GLY A 116 -0.15 18.13 -8.85
CA GLY A 116 0.85 17.78 -7.83
C GLY A 116 0.31 16.73 -6.85
N TYR A 117 1.16 16.29 -5.92
CA TYR A 117 0.78 15.38 -4.83
C TYR A 117 1.47 15.77 -3.52
N THR A 118 0.87 15.39 -2.39
CA THR A 118 1.44 15.54 -1.04
C THR A 118 1.30 14.25 -0.24
#